data_AF-A0A2E2H9Y8-F1
#
_entry.id   AF-A0A2E2H9Y8-F1
#
_cell.length_a   1.000
_cell.length_b   1.000
_cell.length_c   1.000
_cell.angle_alpha   90.00
_cell.angle_beta   90.00
_cell.angle_gamma   90.00
#
_symmetry.space_group_name_H-M   'P 1'
#
loop_
_entity.id
_entity.type
_entity.pdbx_description
1 polymer ?
#
loop_
_entity_poly.entity_id
_entity_poly.type
_entity_poly.pdbx_seq_one_letter_code
_entity_poly.pdbx_strand_id
1 'polypeptide(L)'
;MRSINLRFLIIIFILFLSVAISALLSNFIYLGEHIRSFLAYINPLLLFFTLMAVKKVEIERIAKLVPIILIFLVSLGITQLSGLIAPLEPFFKFLIPRGSADSLVEFGRGVTLLSTEPARAGYELLFIYAGWRSLADNIKYPITMDFLFFLYVAVIIQSATAVLLSLLYFGVIYVTRVWIYFLAIPIVLITILYVDTRATILIRDLANLNDLKLIFDFLIDSSGFRLISIISSYDYAISNLFGGGVGLWQETSIQAMYGAGFQPTNIDFFLLAYDSQFISIRPSSFGANLALDVGLFGFLLFLLLLATYFWSIFQESRIEFALGILFLFSFFFIGEVGNPVPWLSLALVLRLRCNRFSTFNSAMTFNPRAAL
;
A
#
# COMPACT_ATOMS: atom_id res chain seq x y z
N MET A 1 -25.96 11.68 -16.29
CA MET A 1 -24.85 10.83 -15.80
C MET A 1 -23.65 11.04 -16.70
N ARG A 2 -22.46 11.34 -16.17
CA ARG A 2 -21.23 11.27 -16.97
C ARG A 2 -21.05 9.81 -17.39
N SER A 3 -20.64 9.57 -18.64
CA SER A 3 -20.38 8.23 -19.15
C SER A 3 -19.42 7.50 -18.23
N ILE A 4 -19.72 6.23 -17.95
CA ILE A 4 -18.83 5.37 -17.17
C ILE A 4 -17.48 5.33 -17.90
N ASN A 5 -16.39 5.48 -17.15
CA ASN A 5 -15.06 5.48 -17.72
C ASN A 5 -14.78 4.12 -18.38
N LEU A 6 -14.60 4.11 -19.70
CA LEU A 6 -14.33 2.89 -20.48
C LEU A 6 -13.16 2.08 -19.89
N ARG A 7 -12.12 2.75 -19.36
CA ARG A 7 -10.97 2.09 -18.73
C ARG A 7 -11.36 1.30 -17.50
N PHE A 8 -12.28 1.83 -16.68
CA PHE A 8 -12.79 1.13 -15.50
C PHE A 8 -13.59 -0.11 -15.90
N LEU A 9 -14.42 0.00 -16.94
CA LEU A 9 -15.17 -1.14 -17.47
C LEU A 9 -14.25 -2.23 -18.00
N ILE A 10 -13.19 -1.86 -18.73
CA ILE A 10 -12.18 -2.81 -19.22
C ILE A 10 -11.49 -3.50 -18.04
N ILE A 11 -11.09 -2.76 -17.00
CA ILE A 11 -10.48 -3.35 -15.79
C ILE A 11 -11.44 -4.34 -15.11
N ILE A 12 -12.70 -3.95 -14.89
CA ILE A 12 -13.71 -4.84 -14.31
C ILE A 12 -13.88 -6.09 -15.18
N PHE A 13 -13.95 -5.92 -16.50
CA PHE A 13 -14.13 -7.03 -17.43
C PHE A 13 -12.97 -8.02 -17.36
N ILE A 14 -11.72 -7.55 -17.31
CA ILE A 14 -10.54 -8.42 -17.17
C ILE A 14 -10.58 -9.19 -15.85
N LEU A 15 -10.86 -8.50 -14.74
CA LEU A 15 -10.95 -9.14 -13.42
C LEU A 15 -12.10 -10.16 -13.39
N PHE A 16 -13.25 -9.82 -13.94
CA PHE A 16 -14.41 -10.70 -14.01
C PHE A 16 -14.13 -11.92 -14.88
N LEU A 17 -13.48 -11.74 -16.03
CA LEU A 17 -13.09 -12.85 -16.90
C LEU A 17 -12.11 -13.81 -16.19
N SER A 18 -11.14 -13.27 -15.46
CA SER A 18 -10.22 -14.07 -14.65
C SER A 18 -10.95 -14.84 -13.54
N VAL A 19 -11.91 -14.22 -12.86
CA VAL A 19 -12.80 -14.89 -11.89
C VAL A 19 -13.60 -16.01 -12.55
N ALA A 20 -14.24 -15.75 -13.69
CA ALA A 20 -15.10 -16.70 -14.37
C ALA A 20 -14.31 -17.94 -14.84
N ILE A 21 -13.16 -17.72 -15.48
CA ILE A 21 -12.28 -18.81 -15.93
C ILE A 21 -11.80 -19.63 -14.75
N SER A 22 -11.31 -18.99 -13.68
CA SER A 22 -10.77 -19.69 -12.51
C SER A 22 -11.83 -20.44 -11.70
N ALA A 23 -13.04 -19.89 -11.59
CA ALA A 23 -14.16 -20.58 -10.97
C ALA A 23 -14.58 -21.82 -11.77
N LEU A 24 -14.55 -21.75 -13.11
CA LEU A 24 -14.82 -22.91 -13.97
C LEU A 24 -13.73 -23.99 -13.82
N LEU A 25 -12.45 -23.59 -13.85
CA LEU A 25 -11.32 -24.52 -13.71
C LEU A 25 -11.29 -25.23 -12.35
N SER A 26 -11.73 -24.55 -11.29
CA SER A 26 -11.83 -25.12 -9.94
C SER A 26 -13.18 -25.80 -9.66
N ASN A 27 -14.03 -26.00 -10.67
CA ASN A 27 -15.38 -26.55 -10.52
C ASN A 27 -16.22 -25.86 -9.42
N PHE A 28 -16.04 -24.55 -9.25
CA PHE A 28 -16.71 -23.70 -8.27
C PHE A 28 -16.47 -24.07 -6.79
N ILE A 29 -15.47 -24.91 -6.49
CA ILE A 29 -15.16 -25.34 -5.11
C ILE A 29 -14.87 -24.13 -4.18
N TYR A 30 -14.21 -23.10 -4.70
CA TYR A 30 -13.78 -21.92 -3.94
C TYR A 30 -14.59 -20.65 -4.23
N LEU A 31 -15.87 -20.77 -4.56
CA LEU A 31 -16.71 -19.64 -4.99
C LEU A 31 -16.64 -18.41 -4.05
N GLY A 32 -16.62 -18.63 -2.73
CA GLY A 32 -16.49 -17.55 -1.75
C GLY A 32 -15.19 -16.77 -1.87
N GLU A 33 -14.07 -17.45 -2.15
CA GLU A 33 -12.75 -16.83 -2.29
C GLU A 33 -12.59 -16.07 -3.60
N HIS A 34 -13.21 -16.56 -4.68
CA HIS A 34 -13.32 -15.84 -5.94
C HIS A 34 -14.07 -14.50 -5.76
N ILE A 35 -15.25 -14.54 -5.12
CA ILE A 35 -16.06 -13.34 -4.87
C ILE A 35 -15.30 -12.37 -3.96
N ARG A 36 -14.74 -12.87 -2.84
CA ARG A 36 -13.97 -12.07 -1.89
C ARG A 36 -12.78 -11.37 -2.55
N SER A 37 -12.03 -12.09 -3.37
CA SER A 37 -10.84 -11.55 -4.06
C SER A 37 -11.22 -10.54 -5.13
N PHE A 38 -12.27 -10.80 -5.90
CA PHE A 38 -12.83 -9.86 -6.87
C PHE A 38 -13.25 -8.53 -6.21
N LEU A 39 -14.02 -8.62 -5.12
CA LEU A 39 -14.47 -7.44 -4.38
C LEU A 39 -13.30 -6.69 -3.74
N ALA A 40 -12.26 -7.40 -3.31
CA ALA A 40 -11.05 -6.76 -2.78
C ALA A 40 -10.32 -5.93 -3.85
N TYR A 41 -10.26 -6.36 -5.11
CA TYR A 41 -9.72 -5.51 -6.19
C TYR A 41 -10.66 -4.35 -6.53
N ILE A 42 -11.97 -4.60 -6.59
CA ILE A 42 -12.95 -3.58 -6.96
C ILE A 42 -13.01 -2.46 -5.94
N ASN A 43 -12.91 -2.75 -4.63
CA ASN A 43 -13.09 -1.75 -3.57
C ASN A 43 -12.25 -0.46 -3.79
N PRO A 44 -10.90 -0.52 -3.85
CA PRO A 44 -10.09 0.67 -4.09
C PRO A 44 -10.30 1.30 -5.48
N LEU A 45 -10.54 0.47 -6.51
CA LEU A 45 -10.71 0.95 -7.88
C LEU A 45 -12.03 1.70 -8.07
N LEU A 46 -13.12 1.18 -7.52
CA LEU A 46 -14.42 1.82 -7.55
C LEU A 46 -14.34 3.19 -6.88
N LEU A 47 -13.70 3.28 -5.70
CA LEU A 47 -13.46 4.55 -5.03
C LEU A 47 -12.66 5.51 -5.91
N PHE A 48 -11.53 5.05 -6.47
CA PHE A 48 -10.68 5.84 -7.35
C PHE A 48 -11.48 6.39 -8.54
N PHE A 49 -12.11 5.53 -9.33
CA PHE A 49 -12.83 5.94 -10.54
C PHE A 49 -14.09 6.77 -10.24
N THR A 50 -14.78 6.51 -9.13
CA THR A 50 -15.89 7.36 -8.69
C THR A 50 -15.41 8.77 -8.36
N LEU A 51 -14.33 8.93 -7.59
CA LEU A 51 -13.73 10.25 -7.32
C LEU A 51 -13.26 10.93 -8.61
N MET A 52 -12.74 10.17 -9.57
CA MET A 52 -12.37 10.72 -10.86
C MET A 52 -13.57 11.24 -11.67
N ALA A 53 -14.75 10.65 -11.51
CA ALA A 53 -15.96 11.03 -12.23
C ALA A 53 -16.77 12.18 -11.57
N VAL A 54 -16.66 12.32 -10.25
CA VAL A 54 -17.40 13.32 -9.45
C VAL A 54 -17.04 14.77 -9.84
N LYS A 55 -18.00 15.68 -9.63
CA LYS A 55 -17.83 17.13 -9.91
C LYS A 55 -16.73 17.72 -9.02
N LYS A 56 -15.94 18.66 -9.56
CA LYS A 56 -14.80 19.26 -8.84
C LYS A 56 -15.21 19.86 -7.49
N VAL A 57 -16.34 20.57 -7.43
CA VAL A 57 -16.89 21.18 -6.20
C VAL A 57 -17.10 20.15 -5.08
N GLU A 58 -17.58 18.95 -5.40
CA GLU A 58 -17.77 17.90 -4.40
C GLU A 58 -16.42 17.29 -3.96
N ILE A 59 -15.47 17.14 -4.89
CA ILE A 59 -14.11 16.71 -4.55
C ILE A 59 -13.42 17.72 -3.63
N GLU A 60 -13.61 19.02 -3.85
CA GLU A 60 -13.09 20.07 -2.97
C GLU A 60 -13.68 19.98 -1.55
N ARG A 61 -14.94 19.57 -1.40
CA ARG A 61 -15.54 19.32 -0.07
C ARG A 61 -14.89 18.13 0.62
N ILE A 62 -14.67 17.04 -0.11
CA ILE A 62 -13.99 15.85 0.43
C ILE A 62 -12.55 16.19 0.83
N ALA A 63 -11.83 16.96 0.00
CA ALA A 63 -10.47 17.40 0.29
C ALA A 63 -10.35 18.22 1.58
N LYS A 64 -11.37 19.00 1.94
CA LYS A 64 -11.42 19.74 3.22
C LYS A 64 -11.51 18.83 4.45
N LEU A 65 -11.96 17.58 4.30
CA LEU A 65 -12.00 16.60 5.40
C LEU A 65 -10.63 15.97 5.68
N VAL A 66 -9.73 15.93 4.70
CA VAL A 66 -8.40 15.31 4.84
C VAL A 66 -7.61 15.86 6.04
N PRO A 67 -7.44 17.18 6.24
CA PRO A 67 -6.74 17.69 7.43
C PRO A 67 -7.45 17.34 8.74
N ILE A 68 -8.79 17.29 8.75
CA ILE A 68 -9.57 16.93 9.95
C ILE A 68 -9.31 15.48 10.31
N ILE A 69 -9.34 14.58 9.32
CA ILE A 69 -9.03 13.16 9.49
C ILE A 69 -7.58 12.98 9.97
N LEU A 70 -6.63 13.72 9.39
CA LEU A 70 -5.22 13.67 9.80
C LEU A 70 -5.06 14.08 11.28
N ILE A 71 -5.65 15.19 11.70
CA ILE A 71 -5.60 15.66 13.09
C ILE A 71 -6.27 14.65 14.03
N PHE A 72 -7.42 14.10 13.64
CA PHE A 72 -8.11 13.07 14.39
C PHE A 72 -7.23 11.83 14.59
N LEU A 73 -6.60 11.32 13.53
CA LEU A 73 -5.74 10.14 13.61
C LEU A 73 -4.47 10.39 14.43
N VAL A 74 -3.86 11.57 14.31
CA VAL A 74 -2.71 11.96 15.15
C VAL A 74 -3.11 12.03 16.62
N SER A 75 -4.26 12.64 16.93
CA SER A 75 -4.79 12.72 18.29
C SER A 75 -5.14 11.34 18.83
N LEU A 76 -5.70 10.47 17.99
CA LEU A 76 -6.02 9.10 18.33
C LEU A 76 -4.75 8.32 18.70
N GLY A 77 -3.67 8.42 17.93
CA GLY A 77 -2.44 7.70 18.27
C GLY A 77 -1.79 8.19 19.56
N ILE A 78 -1.85 9.49 19.87
CA ILE A 78 -1.37 10.03 21.16
C ILE A 78 -2.22 9.48 22.33
N THR A 79 -3.54 9.40 22.14
CA THR A 79 -4.45 8.87 23.18
C THR A 79 -4.36 7.36 23.35
N GLN A 80 -4.08 6.61 22.27
CA GLN A 80 -3.74 5.18 22.33
C GLN A 80 -2.42 4.95 23.07
N LEU A 81 -1.38 5.75 22.78
CA LEU A 81 -0.08 5.60 23.43
C LEU A 81 -0.12 5.89 24.95
N SER A 82 -1.02 6.79 25.37
CA SER A 82 -1.19 7.12 26.79
C SER A 82 -2.11 6.14 27.54
N GLY A 83 -2.73 5.17 26.86
CA GLY A 83 -3.68 4.22 27.46
C GLY A 83 -5.03 4.84 27.86
N LEU A 84 -5.26 6.13 27.57
CA LEU A 84 -6.46 6.86 28.00
C LEU A 84 -7.76 6.27 27.44
N ILE A 85 -7.68 5.61 26.29
CA ILE A 85 -8.84 5.04 25.59
C ILE A 85 -8.89 3.50 25.66
N ALA A 86 -8.01 2.86 26.44
CA ALA A 86 -8.03 1.41 26.65
C ALA A 86 -9.42 0.85 27.08
N PRO A 87 -10.24 1.56 27.88
CA PRO A 87 -11.61 1.10 28.19
C PRO A 87 -12.53 0.94 26.97
N LEU A 88 -12.19 1.55 25.83
CA LEU A 88 -12.94 1.44 24.57
C LEU A 88 -12.52 0.24 23.71
N GLU A 89 -11.64 -0.63 24.21
CA GLU A 89 -11.17 -1.83 23.51
C GLU A 89 -12.30 -2.70 22.90
N PRO A 90 -13.43 -2.98 23.60
CA PRO A 90 -14.52 -3.76 23.01
C PRO A 90 -15.15 -3.06 21.81
N PHE A 91 -15.23 -1.73 21.84
CA PHE A 91 -15.75 -0.94 20.74
C PHE A 91 -14.80 -0.95 19.54
N PHE A 92 -13.49 -0.84 19.78
CA PHE A 92 -12.48 -0.98 18.73
C PHE A 92 -12.52 -2.36 18.08
N LYS A 93 -12.58 -3.44 18.88
CA LYS A 93 -12.70 -4.81 18.37
C LYS A 93 -14.02 -5.10 17.67
N PHE A 94 -15.10 -4.44 18.06
CA PHE A 94 -16.37 -4.52 17.33
C PHE A 94 -16.27 -3.89 15.94
N LEU A 95 -15.65 -2.72 15.82
CA LEU A 95 -15.48 -2.03 14.53
C LEU A 95 -14.43 -2.71 13.65
N ILE A 96 -13.31 -3.10 14.26
CA ILE A 96 -12.13 -3.66 13.61
C ILE A 96 -11.69 -4.86 14.45
N PRO A 97 -12.05 -6.10 14.07
CA PRO A 97 -11.79 -7.31 14.88
C PRO A 97 -10.32 -7.55 15.28
N ARG A 98 -9.37 -6.94 14.57
CA ARG A 98 -7.93 -7.00 14.88
C ARG A 98 -7.33 -5.63 15.25
N GLY A 99 -8.17 -4.62 15.47
CA GLY A 99 -7.75 -3.31 15.96
C GLY A 99 -7.50 -3.35 17.46
N SER A 100 -6.81 -2.32 17.94
CA SER A 100 -6.51 -2.11 19.36
C SER A 100 -6.84 -0.67 19.73
N ALA A 101 -7.48 -0.46 20.88
CA ALA A 101 -7.63 0.83 21.54
C ALA A 101 -6.39 1.18 22.39
N ASP A 102 -5.51 0.22 22.66
CA ASP A 102 -4.26 0.43 23.40
C ASP A 102 -3.02 0.31 22.50
N SER A 103 -1.90 0.83 22.98
CA SER A 103 -0.60 0.65 22.35
C SER A 103 -0.11 -0.79 22.47
N LEU A 104 0.58 -1.29 21.43
CA LEU A 104 1.13 -2.65 21.44
C LEU A 104 2.58 -2.69 21.96
N VAL A 105 2.95 -1.74 22.84
CA VAL A 105 4.33 -1.51 23.26
C VAL A 105 4.92 -2.73 23.96
N GLU A 106 4.10 -3.48 24.69
CA GLU A 106 4.47 -4.75 25.34
C GLU A 106 4.95 -5.82 24.35
N PHE A 107 4.56 -5.73 23.07
CA PHE A 107 5.00 -6.61 21.99
C PHE A 107 6.10 -5.99 21.11
N GLY A 108 6.73 -4.91 21.58
CA GLY A 108 7.72 -4.14 20.81
C GLY A 108 7.13 -3.46 19.58
N ARG A 109 5.84 -3.10 19.63
CA ARG A 109 5.06 -2.50 18.52
C ARG A 109 4.42 -1.19 18.99
N GLY A 110 4.25 -0.23 18.08
CA GLY A 110 3.60 1.04 18.43
C GLY A 110 2.07 0.99 18.35
N VAL A 111 1.45 2.13 18.08
CA VAL A 111 -0.03 2.25 18.00
C VAL A 111 -0.59 1.86 16.63
N THR A 112 -1.81 1.32 16.61
CA THR A 112 -2.47 0.82 15.39
C THR A 112 -3.49 1.77 14.78
N LEU A 113 -3.82 2.89 15.43
CA LEU A 113 -4.88 3.80 14.99
C LEU A 113 -6.19 3.04 14.74
N LEU A 114 -6.77 3.19 13.55
CA LEU A 114 -7.93 2.46 13.05
C LEU A 114 -7.55 1.31 12.09
N SER A 115 -6.32 0.81 12.18
CA SER A 115 -5.83 -0.30 11.37
C SER A 115 -5.55 -1.51 12.26
N THR A 116 -5.26 -2.66 11.65
CA THR A 116 -5.02 -3.92 12.37
C THR A 116 -3.57 -4.10 12.82
N GLU A 117 -2.64 -3.33 12.25
CA GLU A 117 -1.22 -3.41 12.53
C GLU A 117 -0.57 -2.01 12.44
N PRO A 118 0.48 -1.70 13.22
CA PRO A 118 1.14 -0.40 13.17
C PRO A 118 1.75 -0.09 11.81
N ALA A 119 2.24 -1.10 11.09
CA ALA A 119 2.75 -0.92 9.73
C ALA A 119 1.67 -0.38 8.79
N ARG A 120 0.47 -0.95 8.86
CA ARG A 120 -0.69 -0.50 8.08
C ARG A 120 -1.13 0.91 8.46
N ALA A 121 -1.25 1.16 9.76
CA ALA A 121 -1.59 2.47 10.30
C ALA A 121 -0.63 3.56 9.82
N GLY A 122 0.67 3.27 9.88
CA GLY A 122 1.72 4.22 9.50
C GLY A 122 1.71 4.57 8.02
N TYR A 123 1.56 3.60 7.12
CA TYR A 123 1.52 3.91 5.69
C TYR A 123 0.20 4.56 5.26
N GLU A 124 -0.95 4.13 5.82
CA GLU A 124 -2.24 4.80 5.57
C GLU A 124 -2.20 6.26 6.01
N LEU A 125 -1.66 6.52 7.21
CA LEU A 125 -1.46 7.88 7.72
C LEU A 125 -0.51 8.68 6.83
N LEU A 126 0.59 8.08 6.34
CA LEU A 126 1.51 8.72 5.41
C LEU A 126 0.84 9.10 4.09
N PHE A 127 -0.05 8.26 3.53
CA PHE A 127 -0.81 8.63 2.34
C PHE A 127 -1.81 9.75 2.60
N ILE A 128 -2.46 9.79 3.76
CA ILE A 128 -3.35 10.88 4.15
C ILE A 128 -2.53 12.17 4.31
N TYR A 129 -1.38 12.09 4.96
CA TYR A 129 -0.45 13.21 5.13
C TYR A 129 0.07 13.73 3.78
N ALA A 130 0.56 12.86 2.91
CA ALA A 130 1.06 13.21 1.59
C ALA A 130 -0.04 13.83 0.71
N GLY A 131 -1.26 13.27 0.77
CA GLY A 131 -2.43 13.84 0.12
C GLY A 131 -2.75 15.26 0.64
N TRP A 132 -2.80 15.45 1.95
CA TRP A 132 -2.97 16.78 2.55
C TRP A 132 -1.85 17.74 2.15
N ARG A 133 -0.59 17.29 2.20
CA ARG A 133 0.60 18.08 1.88
C ARG A 133 0.61 18.59 0.44
N SER A 134 0.10 17.79 -0.51
CA SER A 134 -0.13 18.16 -1.92
C SER A 134 -1.35 19.08 -2.11
N LEU A 135 -2.37 18.96 -1.26
CA LEU A 135 -3.59 19.76 -1.37
C LEU A 135 -3.51 21.08 -0.60
N ALA A 136 -2.62 21.22 0.38
CA ALA A 136 -2.46 22.43 1.17
C ALA A 136 -1.65 23.49 0.43
N ASP A 137 -2.26 24.64 0.18
CA ASP A 137 -1.54 25.83 -0.30
C ASP A 137 -0.85 26.54 0.87
N ASN A 138 0.37 27.05 0.66
CA ASN A 138 1.06 27.98 1.56
C ASN A 138 1.24 27.51 3.02
N ILE A 139 1.73 26.29 3.23
CA ILE A 139 2.17 25.85 4.56
C ILE A 139 3.32 26.74 5.03
N LYS A 140 3.14 27.42 6.17
CA LYS A 140 4.10 28.40 6.73
C LYS A 140 5.44 27.76 7.12
N TYR A 141 5.42 26.55 7.69
CA TYR A 141 6.61 25.83 8.18
C TYR A 141 6.61 24.36 7.69
N PRO A 142 6.79 24.11 6.39
CA PRO A 142 6.62 22.77 5.82
C PRO A 142 7.65 21.78 6.34
N ILE A 143 8.91 22.19 6.49
CA ILE A 143 9.99 21.32 6.98
C ILE A 143 9.72 20.89 8.43
N THR A 144 9.32 21.84 9.29
CA THR A 144 9.02 21.55 10.69
C THR A 144 7.85 20.59 10.80
N MET A 145 6.79 20.77 10.00
CA MET A 145 5.66 19.84 9.97
C MET A 145 6.05 18.45 9.46
N ASP A 146 6.81 18.37 8.36
CA ASP A 146 7.30 17.10 7.82
C ASP A 146 8.18 16.36 8.84
N PHE A 147 9.04 17.09 9.56
CA PHE A 147 9.88 16.53 10.62
C PHE A 147 9.07 16.05 11.83
N LEU A 148 8.09 16.82 12.29
CA LEU A 148 7.19 16.41 13.38
C LEU A 148 6.35 15.19 12.98
N PHE A 149 5.89 15.14 11.73
CA PHE A 149 5.19 13.98 11.20
C PHE A 149 6.11 12.75 11.14
N PHE A 150 7.35 12.91 10.69
CA PHE A 150 8.35 11.83 10.71
C PHE A 150 8.60 11.33 12.13
N LEU A 151 8.78 12.23 13.10
CA LEU A 151 8.96 11.89 14.51
C LEU A 151 7.75 11.13 15.05
N TYR A 152 6.53 11.55 14.70
CA TYR A 152 5.30 10.86 15.05
C TYR A 152 5.31 9.42 14.51
N VAL A 153 5.66 9.20 13.24
CA VAL A 153 5.75 7.86 12.65
C VAL A 153 6.82 7.01 13.35
N ALA A 154 7.99 7.59 13.66
CA ALA A 154 9.08 6.86 14.29
C ALA A 154 8.79 6.49 15.76
N VAL A 155 8.23 7.42 16.54
CA VAL A 155 8.11 7.29 18.00
C VAL A 155 6.75 6.73 18.43
N ILE A 156 5.67 7.11 17.75
CA ILE A 156 4.30 6.74 18.15
C ILE A 156 3.83 5.50 17.38
N ILE A 157 4.00 5.47 16.05
CA ILE A 157 3.62 4.29 15.25
C ILE A 157 4.64 3.15 15.41
N GLN A 158 5.93 3.46 15.57
CA GLN A 158 7.01 2.50 15.78
C GLN A 158 7.01 1.34 14.75
N SER A 159 6.87 1.69 13.47
CA SER A 159 6.91 0.71 12.38
C SER A 159 8.06 0.97 11.42
N ALA A 160 8.95 -0.01 11.25
CA ALA A 160 10.05 0.03 10.30
C ALA A 160 9.57 0.34 8.87
N THR A 161 8.46 -0.31 8.46
CA THR A 161 7.85 -0.09 7.15
C THR A 161 7.38 1.34 6.98
N ALA A 162 6.68 1.90 7.97
CA ALA A 162 6.20 3.27 7.90
C ALA A 162 7.34 4.30 7.91
N VAL A 163 8.40 4.04 8.69
CA VAL A 163 9.62 4.85 8.71
C VAL A 163 10.31 4.83 7.36
N LEU A 164 10.52 3.65 6.76
CA LEU A 164 11.15 3.50 5.45
C LEU A 164 10.35 4.22 4.36
N LEU A 165 9.02 4.07 4.36
CA LEU A 165 8.16 4.78 3.41
C LEU A 165 8.19 6.29 3.61
N SER A 166 8.27 6.76 4.86
CA SER A 166 8.40 8.19 5.17
C SER A 166 9.75 8.72 4.70
N LEU A 167 10.83 7.95 4.89
CA LEU A 167 12.16 8.28 4.36
C LEU A 167 12.17 8.31 2.83
N LEU A 168 11.47 7.40 2.15
CA LEU A 168 11.31 7.42 0.69
C LEU A 168 10.58 8.70 0.24
N TYR A 169 9.46 9.03 0.87
CA TYR A 169 8.64 10.19 0.53
C TYR A 169 9.40 11.51 0.75
N PHE A 170 9.92 11.73 1.96
CA PHE A 170 10.72 12.92 2.27
C PHE A 170 12.06 12.93 1.51
N GLY A 171 12.62 11.74 1.26
CA GLY A 171 13.66 11.39 0.30
C GLY A 171 13.62 12.22 -0.97
N VAL A 172 12.48 12.09 -1.64
CA VAL A 172 12.20 12.68 -2.94
C VAL A 172 11.96 14.19 -2.81
N ILE A 173 11.21 14.63 -1.79
CA ILE A 173 10.90 16.06 -1.58
C ILE A 173 12.17 16.87 -1.31
N TYR A 174 13.03 16.34 -0.45
CA TYR A 174 14.20 17.03 0.12
C TYR A 174 15.53 16.52 -0.44
N VAL A 175 15.56 15.97 -1.65
CA VAL A 175 16.78 15.43 -2.28
C VAL A 175 17.97 16.40 -2.26
N THR A 176 17.73 17.71 -2.34
CA THR A 176 18.79 18.75 -2.29
C THR A 176 19.13 19.24 -0.89
N ARG A 177 18.42 18.79 0.15
CA ARG A 177 18.57 19.22 1.55
C ARG A 177 18.95 18.04 2.43
N VAL A 178 20.07 17.42 2.07
CA VAL A 178 20.58 16.18 2.70
C VAL A 178 20.77 16.31 4.22
N TRP A 179 20.99 17.53 4.73
CA TRP A 179 21.09 17.81 6.18
C TRP A 179 19.82 17.45 6.96
N ILE A 180 18.65 17.39 6.33
CA ILE A 180 17.42 16.92 6.98
C ILE A 180 17.53 15.45 7.38
N TYR A 181 18.26 14.62 6.60
CA TYR A 181 18.56 13.25 6.99
C TYR A 181 19.53 13.19 8.18
N PHE A 182 20.48 14.15 8.28
CA PHE A 182 21.36 14.25 9.45
C PHE A 182 20.61 14.57 10.76
N LEU A 183 19.39 15.13 10.70
CA LEU A 183 18.52 15.30 11.88
C LEU A 183 17.65 14.05 12.15
N ALA A 184 17.26 13.33 11.10
CA ALA A 184 16.48 12.10 11.24
C ALA A 184 17.32 10.91 11.74
N ILE A 185 18.59 10.83 11.33
CA ILE A 185 19.51 9.74 11.67
C ILE A 185 19.74 9.61 13.18
N PRO A 186 20.02 10.66 13.97
CA PRO A 186 20.15 10.54 15.42
C PRO A 186 18.89 10.04 16.11
N ILE A 187 17.70 10.40 15.61
CA ILE A 187 16.42 9.95 16.18
C ILE A 187 16.22 8.47 15.90
N VAL A 188 16.51 8.04 14.66
CA VAL A 188 16.53 6.62 14.28
C VAL A 188 17.60 5.87 15.08
N LEU A 189 18.77 6.45 15.32
CA LEU A 189 19.83 5.86 16.13
C LEU A 189 19.45 5.79 17.62
N ILE A 190 18.77 6.78 18.17
CA ILE A 190 18.30 6.76 19.57
C ILE A 190 17.20 5.72 19.75
N THR A 191 16.25 5.61 18.82
CA THR A 191 15.28 4.51 18.84
C THR A 191 15.96 3.15 18.62
N ILE A 192 17.06 3.10 17.86
CA ILE A 192 17.92 1.91 17.70
C ILE A 192 18.67 1.51 18.96
N LEU A 193 19.22 2.48 19.68
CA LEU A 193 20.12 2.23 20.81
C LEU A 193 19.41 2.02 22.15
N TYR A 194 18.20 2.55 22.32
CA TYR A 194 17.48 2.52 23.60
C TYR A 194 16.20 1.68 23.58
N VAL A 195 15.77 1.18 22.42
CA VAL A 195 14.58 0.33 22.32
C VAL A 195 14.92 -0.93 21.54
N ASP A 196 14.86 -2.09 22.20
CA ASP A 196 14.96 -3.41 21.57
C ASP A 196 13.70 -3.69 20.74
N THR A 197 13.56 -2.97 19.62
CA THR A 197 12.51 -3.25 18.64
C THR A 197 13.06 -4.13 17.52
N ARG A 198 12.18 -4.91 16.88
CA ARG A 198 12.57 -5.78 15.76
C ARG A 198 13.30 -5.05 14.62
N ALA A 199 13.03 -3.76 14.45
CA ALA A 199 13.67 -2.92 13.43
C ALA A 199 15.17 -2.69 13.70
N THR A 200 15.55 -2.61 14.97
CA THR A 200 16.88 -2.18 15.42
C THR A 200 17.84 -3.35 15.39
N ILE A 201 17.36 -4.53 15.78
CA ILE A 201 18.00 -5.83 15.57
C ILE A 201 18.33 -6.03 14.09
N LEU A 202 17.34 -5.84 13.20
CA LEU A 202 17.52 -6.02 11.75
C LEU A 202 18.61 -5.10 11.17
N ILE A 203 18.63 -3.81 11.53
CA ILE A 203 19.64 -2.86 11.03
C ILE A 203 21.04 -3.22 11.54
N ARG A 204 21.16 -3.58 12.83
CA ARG A 204 22.43 -3.99 13.42
C ARG A 204 22.99 -5.23 12.74
N ASP A 205 22.15 -6.22 12.50
CA ASP A 205 22.57 -7.49 11.92
C ASP A 205 22.92 -7.32 10.44
N LEU A 206 22.18 -6.49 9.68
CA LEU A 206 22.54 -6.09 8.31
C LEU A 206 23.90 -5.39 8.24
N ALA A 207 24.20 -4.49 9.17
CA ALA A 207 25.46 -3.74 9.18
C ALA A 207 26.70 -4.63 9.42
N ASN A 208 26.50 -5.83 9.96
CA ASN A 208 27.56 -6.80 10.21
C ASN A 208 27.78 -7.79 9.04
N LEU A 209 26.97 -7.73 7.99
CA LEU A 209 27.08 -8.60 6.82
C LEU A 209 27.91 -7.91 5.72
N ASN A 210 28.90 -8.64 5.18
CA ASN A 210 29.84 -8.12 4.17
C ASN A 210 29.62 -8.69 2.75
N ASP A 211 28.67 -9.61 2.56
CA ASP A 211 28.38 -10.27 1.28
C ASP A 211 26.94 -9.97 0.84
N LEU A 212 26.78 -9.54 -0.42
CA LEU A 212 25.47 -9.27 -1.03
C LEU A 212 24.54 -10.49 -1.00
N LYS A 213 25.08 -11.70 -1.16
CA LYS A 213 24.27 -12.91 -1.08
C LYS A 213 23.76 -13.12 0.35
N LEU A 214 24.63 -12.99 1.35
CA LEU A 214 24.24 -13.11 2.75
C LEU A 214 23.25 -12.01 3.16
N ILE A 215 23.40 -10.79 2.65
CA ILE A 215 22.44 -9.70 2.84
C ILE A 215 21.08 -10.09 2.26
N PHE A 216 21.06 -10.63 1.04
CA PHE A 216 19.81 -11.04 0.39
C PHE A 216 19.12 -12.19 1.13
N ASP A 217 19.87 -13.23 1.51
CA ASP A 217 19.36 -14.37 2.27
C ASP A 217 18.83 -13.92 3.64
N PHE A 218 19.57 -13.04 4.34
CA PHE A 218 19.13 -12.44 5.60
C PHE A 218 17.87 -11.58 5.45
N LEU A 219 17.75 -10.81 4.37
CA LEU A 219 16.57 -9.98 4.09
C LEU A 219 15.35 -10.85 3.79
N ILE A 220 15.52 -11.93 3.02
CA ILE A 220 14.47 -12.92 2.79
C ILE A 220 13.96 -13.44 4.12
N ASP A 221 14.87 -13.94 4.96
CA ASP A 221 14.53 -14.56 6.23
C ASP A 221 13.89 -13.57 7.21
N SER A 222 14.49 -12.38 7.36
CA SER A 222 13.98 -11.29 8.20
C SER A 222 12.60 -10.78 7.77
N SER A 223 12.32 -10.78 6.46
CA SER A 223 11.03 -10.38 5.91
C SER A 223 9.93 -11.42 6.15
N GLY A 224 10.32 -12.62 6.60
CA GLY A 224 9.47 -13.80 6.66
C GLY A 224 8.99 -14.16 5.25
N PHE A 225 7.68 -14.23 5.08
CA PHE A 225 7.09 -14.60 3.80
C PHE A 225 6.92 -13.44 2.80
N ARG A 226 7.03 -12.17 3.24
CA ARG A 226 6.57 -11.03 2.44
C ARG A 226 7.38 -10.85 1.16
N LEU A 227 8.71 -10.79 1.26
CA LEU A 227 9.57 -10.55 0.10
C LEU A 227 9.46 -11.70 -0.90
N ILE A 228 9.52 -12.95 -0.41
CA ILE A 228 9.39 -14.15 -1.24
C ILE A 228 8.07 -14.15 -1.98
N SER A 229 6.95 -13.87 -1.31
CA SER A 229 5.63 -13.85 -1.94
C SER A 229 5.50 -12.83 -3.06
N ILE A 230 6.22 -11.70 -2.98
CA ILE A 230 6.22 -10.67 -4.02
C ILE A 230 7.06 -11.14 -5.22
N ILE A 231 8.29 -11.60 -4.95
CA ILE A 231 9.23 -12.05 -5.99
C ILE A 231 8.62 -13.23 -6.76
N SER A 232 8.15 -14.25 -6.04
CA SER A 232 7.57 -15.44 -6.65
C SER A 232 6.33 -15.13 -7.49
N SER A 233 5.51 -14.16 -7.08
CA SER A 233 4.32 -13.76 -7.83
C SER A 233 4.65 -13.09 -9.16
N TYR A 234 5.67 -12.23 -9.19
CA TYR A 234 6.12 -11.61 -10.44
C TYR A 234 6.79 -12.62 -11.36
N ASP A 235 7.61 -13.52 -10.81
CA ASP A 235 8.23 -14.62 -11.55
C ASP A 235 7.15 -15.53 -12.18
N TYR A 236 6.16 -15.94 -11.38
CA TYR A 236 5.03 -16.73 -11.85
C TYR A 236 4.27 -16.04 -12.99
N ALA A 237 4.03 -14.73 -12.90
CA ALA A 237 3.35 -13.98 -13.95
C ALA A 237 4.13 -14.00 -15.27
N ILE A 238 5.47 -13.91 -15.22
CA ILE A 238 6.33 -13.98 -16.41
C ILE A 238 6.18 -15.33 -17.11
N SER A 239 6.10 -16.42 -16.35
CA SER A 239 5.90 -17.77 -16.90
C SER A 239 4.44 -18.07 -17.28
N ASN A 240 3.46 -17.33 -16.75
CA ASN A 240 2.03 -17.58 -16.94
C ASN A 240 1.31 -16.34 -17.48
N LEU A 241 1.11 -16.29 -18.80
CA LEU A 241 0.52 -15.14 -19.50
C LEU A 241 -0.85 -14.70 -18.94
N PHE A 242 -1.69 -15.66 -18.53
CA PHE A 242 -3.05 -15.41 -18.01
C PHE A 242 -3.18 -15.61 -16.49
N GLY A 243 -2.07 -15.90 -15.81
CA GLY A 243 -2.03 -16.02 -14.35
C GLY A 243 -2.70 -17.27 -13.82
N GLY A 244 -2.88 -17.29 -12.50
CA GLY A 244 -3.51 -18.39 -11.77
C GLY A 244 -5.03 -18.26 -11.63
N GLY A 245 -5.58 -17.08 -11.89
CA GLY A 245 -7.00 -16.78 -11.74
C GLY A 245 -7.36 -16.13 -10.40
N VAL A 246 -8.14 -15.04 -10.46
CA VAL A 246 -8.60 -14.32 -9.26
C VAL A 246 -9.41 -15.25 -8.35
N GLY A 247 -8.89 -15.50 -7.15
CA GLY A 247 -9.51 -16.35 -6.13
C GLY A 247 -8.87 -17.72 -5.95
N LEU A 248 -7.88 -18.09 -6.77
CA LEU A 248 -7.06 -19.31 -6.62
C LEU A 248 -5.67 -19.02 -6.02
N TRP A 249 -5.49 -17.83 -5.44
CA TRP A 249 -4.22 -17.37 -4.87
C TRP A 249 -3.64 -18.36 -3.84
N GLN A 250 -4.47 -19.17 -3.17
CA GLN A 250 -4.01 -20.18 -2.21
C GLN A 250 -3.11 -21.23 -2.85
N GLU A 251 -3.52 -21.76 -4.01
CA GLU A 251 -2.78 -22.80 -4.73
C GLU A 251 -1.66 -22.18 -5.55
N THR A 252 -1.96 -21.07 -6.23
CA THR A 252 -1.03 -20.44 -7.17
C THR A 252 0.15 -19.77 -6.45
N SER A 253 -0.03 -19.29 -5.21
CA SER A 253 1.09 -18.77 -4.41
C SER A 253 2.10 -19.85 -4.04
N ILE A 254 1.65 -21.07 -3.72
CA ILE A 254 2.54 -22.21 -3.42
C ILE A 254 3.29 -22.62 -4.69
N GLN A 255 2.57 -22.75 -5.81
CA GLN A 255 3.18 -23.06 -7.10
C GLN A 255 4.21 -22.00 -7.52
N ALA A 256 3.91 -20.73 -7.30
CA ALA A 256 4.82 -19.63 -7.56
C ALA A 256 6.11 -19.73 -6.73
N MET A 257 6.02 -20.04 -5.43
CA MET A 257 7.20 -20.20 -4.57
C MET A 257 8.08 -21.37 -4.99
N TYR A 258 7.49 -22.51 -5.33
CA TYR A 258 8.23 -23.65 -5.89
C TYR A 258 8.83 -23.33 -7.27
N GLY A 259 8.07 -22.66 -8.14
CA GLY A 259 8.49 -22.28 -9.49
C GLY A 259 9.68 -21.32 -9.49
N ALA A 260 9.71 -20.39 -8.54
CA ALA A 260 10.82 -19.46 -8.34
C ALA A 260 12.08 -20.12 -7.71
N GLY A 261 12.01 -21.42 -7.37
CA GLY A 261 13.15 -22.17 -6.84
C GLY A 261 13.44 -21.96 -5.35
N PHE A 262 12.51 -21.35 -4.60
CA PHE A 262 12.67 -21.22 -3.15
C PHE A 262 12.48 -22.58 -2.47
N GLN A 263 13.25 -22.81 -1.40
CA GLN A 263 13.11 -23.98 -0.56
C GLN A 263 12.59 -23.56 0.83
N PRO A 264 11.50 -24.18 1.32
CA PRO A 264 10.92 -23.80 2.61
C PRO A 264 11.87 -24.06 3.80
N THR A 265 12.84 -24.98 3.65
CA THR A 265 13.88 -25.26 4.66
C THR A 265 14.86 -24.11 4.87
N ASN A 266 14.96 -23.19 3.91
CA ASN A 266 15.95 -22.11 3.93
C ASN A 266 15.38 -20.80 4.51
N ILE A 267 14.15 -20.85 5.03
CA ILE A 267 13.41 -19.67 5.47
C ILE A 267 12.81 -20.01 6.83
N ASP A 268 13.26 -19.33 7.89
CA ASP A 268 12.92 -19.63 9.28
C ASP A 268 11.41 -19.61 9.51
N PHE A 269 10.69 -18.73 8.81
CA PHE A 269 9.24 -18.67 8.87
C PHE A 269 8.58 -20.02 8.52
N PHE A 270 9.04 -20.72 7.48
CA PHE A 270 8.47 -22.01 7.07
C PHE A 270 9.12 -23.18 7.82
N LEU A 271 10.43 -23.09 8.09
CA LEU A 271 11.17 -24.09 8.85
C LEU A 271 10.61 -24.25 10.27
N LEU A 272 10.42 -23.14 10.99
CA LEU A 272 10.05 -23.16 12.41
C LEU A 272 8.54 -23.23 12.65
N ALA A 273 7.72 -22.62 11.78
CA ALA A 273 6.27 -22.53 12.01
C ALA A 273 5.44 -23.55 11.23
N TYR A 274 6.00 -24.19 10.19
CA TYR A 274 5.25 -25.04 9.25
C TYR A 274 6.02 -26.30 8.82
N ASP A 275 6.91 -26.81 9.67
CA ASP A 275 7.66 -28.06 9.44
C ASP A 275 8.31 -28.14 8.05
N SER A 276 8.91 -27.02 7.60
CA SER A 276 9.53 -26.90 6.28
C SER A 276 8.58 -27.12 5.09
N GLN A 277 7.30 -26.75 5.23
CA GLN A 277 6.34 -26.77 4.12
C GLN A 277 5.90 -25.36 3.75
N PHE A 278 5.74 -25.12 2.44
CA PHE A 278 5.07 -23.91 2.00
C PHE A 278 3.58 -23.99 2.31
N ILE A 279 3.09 -22.94 2.96
CA ILE A 279 1.65 -22.68 3.12
C ILE A 279 1.19 -21.62 2.13
N SER A 280 -0.12 -21.57 1.88
CA SER A 280 -0.74 -20.54 1.06
C SER A 280 -0.54 -19.16 1.66
N ILE A 281 0.14 -18.28 0.94
CA ILE A 281 0.43 -16.92 1.39
C ILE A 281 0.01 -15.94 0.32
N ARG A 282 -0.88 -15.03 0.72
CA ARG A 282 -1.31 -13.97 -0.17
C ARG A 282 -0.19 -12.93 -0.29
N PRO A 283 0.21 -12.54 -1.51
CA PRO A 283 1.24 -11.52 -1.70
C PRO A 283 0.87 -10.20 -1.04
N SER A 284 1.83 -9.58 -0.36
CA SER A 284 1.59 -8.36 0.44
C SER A 284 1.44 -7.08 -0.38
N SER A 285 1.61 -7.12 -1.71
CA SER A 285 1.44 -5.96 -2.59
C SER A 285 0.30 -6.16 -3.60
N PHE A 286 -0.42 -5.08 -3.92
CA PHE A 286 -1.54 -5.08 -4.86
C PHE A 286 -1.08 -5.56 -6.24
N GLY A 287 0.06 -5.05 -6.69
CA GLY A 287 0.64 -5.37 -7.98
C GLY A 287 1.10 -6.82 -8.07
N ALA A 288 1.73 -7.37 -7.02
CA ALA A 288 2.15 -8.78 -7.02
C ALA A 288 0.93 -9.71 -6.99
N ASN A 289 -0.08 -9.38 -6.20
CA ASN A 289 -1.35 -10.12 -6.18
C ASN A 289 -2.00 -10.13 -7.57
N LEU A 290 -2.08 -8.96 -8.20
CA LEU A 290 -2.66 -8.82 -9.52
C LEU A 290 -1.85 -9.61 -10.55
N ALA A 291 -0.51 -9.52 -10.53
CA ALA A 291 0.36 -10.27 -11.41
C ALA A 291 0.16 -11.80 -11.26
N LEU A 292 0.05 -12.29 -10.02
CA LEU A 292 -0.24 -13.70 -9.74
C LEU A 292 -1.60 -14.13 -10.29
N ASP A 293 -2.64 -13.31 -10.09
CA ASP A 293 -4.02 -13.66 -10.41
C ASP A 293 -4.35 -13.53 -11.91
N VAL A 294 -3.90 -12.47 -12.59
CA VAL A 294 -4.25 -12.20 -14.00
C VAL A 294 -3.11 -12.41 -14.99
N GLY A 295 -1.92 -12.76 -14.50
CA GLY A 295 -0.74 -13.05 -15.31
C GLY A 295 -0.10 -11.80 -15.91
N LEU A 296 0.96 -12.01 -16.68
CA LEU A 296 1.71 -10.91 -17.30
C LEU A 296 0.82 -10.05 -18.22
N PHE A 297 -0.02 -10.66 -19.04
CA PHE A 297 -0.84 -9.90 -20.00
C PHE A 297 -1.87 -9.02 -19.28
N GLY A 298 -2.63 -9.59 -18.35
CA GLY A 298 -3.62 -8.85 -17.57
C GLY A 298 -2.97 -7.75 -16.73
N PHE A 299 -1.80 -8.03 -16.14
CA PHE A 299 -1.05 -7.08 -15.35
C PHE A 299 -0.54 -5.88 -16.17
N LEU A 300 0.09 -6.14 -17.32
CA LEU A 300 0.57 -5.07 -18.20
C LEU A 300 -0.57 -4.23 -18.77
N LEU A 301 -1.67 -4.85 -19.17
CA LEU A 301 -2.86 -4.15 -19.64
C LEU A 301 -3.44 -3.26 -18.54
N PHE A 302 -3.50 -3.75 -17.30
CA PHE A 302 -3.93 -2.96 -16.15
C PHE A 302 -3.02 -1.75 -15.92
N LEU A 303 -1.70 -1.95 -15.94
CA LEU A 303 -0.72 -0.87 -15.81
C LEU A 303 -0.88 0.17 -16.93
N LEU A 304 -1.08 -0.27 -18.18
CA LEU A 304 -1.29 0.62 -19.32
C LEU A 304 -2.54 1.49 -19.15
N LEU A 305 -3.65 0.91 -18.66
CA LEU A 305 -4.90 1.63 -18.41
C LEU A 305 -4.74 2.70 -17.32
N LEU A 306 -3.89 2.45 -16.33
CA LEU A 306 -3.58 3.40 -15.27
C LEU A 306 -2.42 4.36 -15.60
N ALA A 307 -1.56 4.04 -16.58
CA ALA A 307 -0.34 4.77 -16.88
C ALA A 307 -0.57 6.26 -17.12
N THR A 308 -1.66 6.61 -17.81
CA THR A 308 -1.99 8.03 -18.07
C THR A 308 -2.33 8.82 -16.81
N TYR A 309 -2.89 8.19 -15.77
CA TYR A 309 -3.13 8.82 -14.48
C TYR A 309 -1.80 9.05 -13.76
N PHE A 310 -0.94 8.03 -13.73
CA PHE A 310 0.38 8.13 -13.10
C PHE A 310 1.28 9.14 -13.81
N TRP A 311 1.28 9.16 -15.13
CA TRP A 311 2.06 10.13 -15.90
C TRP A 311 1.68 11.57 -15.57
N SER A 312 0.40 11.82 -15.29
CA SER A 312 -0.07 13.15 -14.93
C SER A 312 0.45 13.61 -13.57
N ILE A 313 0.62 12.71 -12.58
CA ILE A 313 1.13 13.11 -11.26
C ILE A 313 2.63 13.42 -11.29
N PHE A 314 3.39 12.72 -12.14
CA PHE A 314 4.83 12.91 -12.25
C PHE A 314 5.27 14.20 -12.96
N GLN A 315 4.32 14.95 -13.52
CA GLN A 315 4.58 16.20 -14.24
C GLN A 315 4.31 17.47 -13.41
N GLU A 316 3.80 17.31 -12.19
CA GLU A 316 3.46 18.43 -11.30
C GLU A 316 4.67 18.78 -10.41
N SER A 317 4.44 19.23 -9.16
CA SER A 317 5.53 19.59 -8.25
C SER A 317 6.22 18.35 -7.68
N ARG A 318 7.36 18.58 -7.01
CA ARG A 318 8.10 17.51 -6.32
C ARG A 318 7.27 16.77 -5.26
N ILE A 319 6.27 17.42 -4.68
CA ILE A 319 5.40 16.82 -3.65
C ILE A 319 4.47 15.80 -4.28
N GLU A 320 3.82 16.16 -5.40
CA GLU A 320 2.98 15.24 -6.17
C GLU A 320 3.83 14.10 -6.75
N PHE A 321 5.01 14.42 -7.28
CA PHE A 321 5.96 13.42 -7.77
C PHE A 321 6.35 12.41 -6.66
N ALA A 322 6.62 12.89 -5.44
CA ALA A 322 6.89 12.04 -4.28
C ALA A 322 5.69 11.19 -3.88
N LEU A 323 4.46 11.72 -3.92
CA LEU A 323 3.24 10.95 -3.71
C LEU A 323 3.07 9.85 -4.78
N GLY A 324 3.39 10.17 -6.04
CA GLY A 324 3.40 9.19 -7.13
C GLY A 324 4.39 8.06 -6.90
N ILE A 325 5.62 8.37 -6.47
CA ILE A 325 6.62 7.35 -6.11
C ILE A 325 6.14 6.51 -4.94
N LEU A 326 5.62 7.14 -3.89
CA LEU A 326 5.08 6.44 -2.73
C LEU A 326 3.94 5.50 -3.13
N PHE A 327 3.04 5.95 -4.01
CA PHE A 327 1.96 5.12 -4.53
C PHE A 327 2.49 3.93 -5.34
N LEU A 328 3.43 4.13 -6.26
CA LEU A 328 4.01 3.03 -7.02
C LEU A 328 4.72 2.04 -6.11
N PHE A 329 5.52 2.52 -5.16
CA PHE A 329 6.21 1.65 -4.22
C PHE A 329 5.22 0.83 -3.38
N SER A 330 4.14 1.46 -2.89
CA SER A 330 3.04 0.74 -2.25
C SER A 330 2.40 -0.27 -3.21
N PHE A 331 2.12 0.11 -4.45
CA PHE A 331 1.49 -0.77 -5.43
C PHE A 331 2.33 -2.02 -5.71
N PHE A 332 3.64 -1.87 -5.92
CA PHE A 332 4.52 -2.98 -6.28
C PHE A 332 5.03 -3.81 -5.08
N PHE A 333 5.19 -3.21 -3.89
CA PHE A 333 5.93 -3.88 -2.81
C PHE A 333 5.17 -4.06 -1.48
N ILE A 334 4.27 -3.15 -1.07
CA ILE A 334 3.79 -3.15 0.35
C ILE A 334 2.27 -3.04 0.53
N GLY A 335 1.55 -2.55 -0.48
CA GLY A 335 0.15 -2.17 -0.36
C GLY A 335 -0.79 -3.35 -0.46
N GLU A 336 -1.61 -3.57 0.57
CA GLU A 336 -2.60 -4.65 0.58
C GLU A 336 -3.69 -4.48 -0.49
N VAL A 337 -4.14 -5.60 -1.05
CA VAL A 337 -5.35 -5.63 -1.89
C VAL A 337 -6.54 -5.21 -1.05
N GLY A 338 -7.38 -4.33 -1.59
CA GLY A 338 -8.57 -3.85 -0.89
C GLY A 338 -8.37 -2.60 -0.06
N ASN A 339 -7.13 -2.11 0.14
CA ASN A 339 -6.91 -0.87 0.88
C ASN A 339 -7.28 0.37 0.03
N PRO A 340 -8.32 1.14 0.39
CA PRO A 340 -8.76 2.31 -0.38
C PRO A 340 -7.90 3.56 -0.17
N VAL A 341 -7.13 3.66 0.91
CA VAL A 341 -6.48 4.93 1.34
C VAL A 341 -5.46 5.44 0.32
N PRO A 342 -4.52 4.63 -0.20
CA PRO A 342 -3.56 5.10 -1.22
C PRO A 342 -4.26 5.62 -2.48
N TRP A 343 -5.33 4.92 -2.89
CA TRP A 343 -6.12 5.25 -4.08
C TRP A 343 -6.94 6.52 -3.88
N LEU A 344 -7.53 6.71 -2.70
CA LEU A 344 -8.25 7.94 -2.34
C LEU A 344 -7.33 9.15 -2.38
N SER A 345 -6.17 9.09 -1.72
CA SER A 345 -5.21 10.20 -1.70
C SER A 345 -4.74 10.55 -3.11
N LEU A 346 -4.41 9.55 -3.92
CA LEU A 346 -4.01 9.75 -5.31
C LEU A 346 -5.14 10.39 -6.14
N ALA A 347 -6.37 9.89 -6.04
CA ALA A 347 -7.51 10.40 -6.79
C ALA A 347 -7.82 11.86 -6.45
N LEU A 348 -7.78 12.24 -5.17
CA LEU A 348 -8.03 13.62 -4.75
C LEU A 348 -6.99 14.58 -5.33
N VAL A 349 -5.71 14.23 -5.26
CA VAL A 349 -4.61 15.06 -5.80
C VAL A 349 -4.71 15.16 -7.33
N LEU A 350 -4.90 14.04 -8.02
CA LEU A 350 -5.07 14.03 -9.49
C LEU A 350 -6.25 14.91 -9.95
N ARG A 351 -7.33 14.98 -9.18
CA ARG A 351 -8.51 15.76 -9.56
C ARG A 351 -8.39 17.25 -9.29
N LEU A 352 -7.65 17.63 -8.26
CA LEU A 352 -7.56 19.03 -7.82
C LEU A 352 -6.31 19.75 -8.30
N ARG A 353 -5.20 19.03 -8.48
CA ARG A 353 -3.90 19.62 -8.86
C ARG A 353 -3.52 19.36 -10.31
N CYS A 354 -3.86 18.21 -10.88
CA CYS A 354 -3.42 17.87 -12.23
C CYS A 354 -4.34 18.45 -13.31
N ASN A 355 -3.90 19.55 -13.94
CA ASN A 355 -4.70 20.26 -14.95
C ASN A 355 -4.91 19.47 -16.25
N ARG A 356 -3.93 18.64 -16.66
CA ARG A 356 -4.01 17.80 -17.88
C ARG A 356 -5.13 16.76 -17.85
N PHE A 357 -5.68 16.46 -16.68
CA PHE A 357 -6.80 15.55 -16.55
C PHE A 357 -8.13 16.14 -17.06
N SER A 358 -8.27 17.46 -17.02
CA SER A 358 -9.46 18.16 -17.52
C SER A 358 -9.58 18.12 -19.05
N THR A 359 -8.46 18.19 -19.75
CA THR A 359 -8.39 18.19 -21.23
C THR A 359 -8.46 16.80 -21.84
N PHE A 360 -7.91 15.77 -21.19
CA PHE A 360 -7.95 14.39 -21.71
C PHE A 360 -9.34 13.75 -21.58
N ASN A 361 -10.07 14.05 -20.50
CA ASN A 361 -11.43 13.54 -20.29
C ASN A 361 -12.45 14.16 -21.26
N SER A 362 -12.28 15.41 -21.70
CA SER A 362 -13.17 16.02 -22.71
C SER A 362 -13.06 15.36 -24.08
N ALA A 363 -11.93 14.72 -24.40
CA ALA A 363 -11.72 14.06 -25.69
C ALA A 363 -12.24 12.60 -25.73
N MET A 364 -12.48 11.97 -24.57
CA MET A 364 -12.82 10.54 -24.45
C MET A 364 -14.19 10.26 -23.82
N THR A 365 -14.96 11.27 -23.48
CA THR A 365 -16.38 11.05 -23.16
C THR A 365 -17.11 10.59 -24.42
N PHE A 366 -17.40 9.29 -24.50
CA PHE A 366 -18.35 8.76 -25.48
C PHE A 366 -19.66 9.54 -25.31
N ASN A 367 -20.03 10.33 -26.31
CA ASN A 367 -21.28 11.06 -26.34
C ASN A 367 -22.32 10.17 -27.03
N PRO A 368 -23.22 9.50 -26.30
CA PRO A 368 -24.22 8.62 -26.91
C PRO A 368 -25.21 9.37 -27.82
N ARG A 369 -25.21 10.71 -27.82
CA ARG A 369 -26.01 11.54 -28.76
C ARG A 369 -25.32 11.80 -30.10
N ALA A 370 -24.07 11.37 -30.29
CA ALA A 370 -23.36 11.49 -31.56
C ALA A 370 -23.41 10.20 -32.41
N ALA A 371 -24.07 9.15 -31.89
CA ALA A 371 -24.22 7.85 -32.54
C ALA A 371 -25.70 7.50 -32.86
N LEU A 372 -26.58 8.50 -32.78
CA LEU A 372 -27.96 8.51 -33.29
C LEU A 372 -28.05 9.71 -34.24
#